data_AF-A0A6I3GYY5-F1
#
_entry.id   AF-A0A6I3GYY5-F1
#
_cell.length_a   1.000
_cell.length_b   1.000
_cell.length_c   1.000
_cell.angle_alpha   90.00
_cell.angle_beta   90.00
_cell.angle_gamma   90.00
#
_symmetry.space_group_name_H-M   'P 1'
#
loop_
_entity.id
_entity.type
_entity.pdbx_description
1 polymer ?
#
loop_
_entity_poly.entity_id
_entity_poly.type
_entity_poly.pdbx_seq_one_letter_code
_entity_poly.pdbx_strand_id
1 'polypeptide(L)'
;PKMCAMAAEVADGLAVMPVTSEQFFTERTLPAVQSGLGRRDAAVGTAEEFEILPELIVCVGRTSEEQDAADAGCRALLGFYASTPAYKPVFEIEGKGHIQPLARSLTREGRWEDLAELIDDELLHAIAVRGTPQEVAAQIARRYAAHTGRVAIYTPYGLADGLLEEVIDQIHAI
;
A
#
# COMPACT_ATOMS: atom_id res chain seq x y z
N PRO A 1 -9.13 -11.64 0.31
CA PRO A 1 -8.67 -12.93 0.90
C PRO A 1 -8.72 -14.14 -0.05
N LYS A 2 -9.85 -14.51 -0.67
CA LYS A 2 -9.92 -15.71 -1.53
C LYS A 2 -8.99 -15.64 -2.75
N MET A 3 -8.90 -14.49 -3.40
CA MET A 3 -7.99 -14.29 -4.56
C MET A 3 -6.52 -14.41 -4.16
N CYS A 4 -6.11 -13.91 -2.99
CA CYS A 4 -4.73 -14.06 -2.49
C CYS A 4 -4.38 -15.53 -2.23
N ALA A 5 -5.30 -16.28 -1.60
CA ALA A 5 -5.11 -17.69 -1.35
C ALA A 5 -5.07 -18.52 -2.65
N MET A 6 -5.92 -18.18 -3.61
CA MET A 6 -5.89 -18.80 -4.94
C MET A 6 -4.57 -18.49 -5.67
N ALA A 7 -4.12 -17.23 -5.68
CA ALA A 7 -2.86 -16.85 -6.31
C ALA A 7 -1.68 -17.63 -5.72
N ALA A 8 -1.61 -17.75 -4.39
CA ALA A 8 -0.58 -18.54 -3.72
C ALA A 8 -0.65 -20.04 -4.01
N GLU A 9 -1.83 -20.56 -4.33
CA GLU A 9 -2.01 -21.98 -4.67
C GLU A 9 -1.55 -22.30 -6.10
N VAL A 10 -1.68 -21.37 -7.05
CA VAL A 10 -1.52 -21.69 -8.49
C VAL A 10 -0.57 -20.80 -9.29
N ALA A 11 -0.07 -19.70 -8.74
CA ALA A 11 0.79 -18.73 -9.43
C ALA A 11 2.18 -18.63 -8.79
N ASP A 12 3.14 -18.02 -9.47
CA ASP A 12 4.52 -17.85 -8.96
C ASP A 12 4.66 -16.72 -7.95
N GLY A 13 3.67 -15.83 -7.85
CA GLY A 13 3.72 -14.72 -6.92
C GLY A 13 2.42 -13.94 -6.78
N LEU A 14 2.46 -12.93 -5.91
CA LEU A 14 1.37 -12.00 -5.64
C LEU A 14 1.89 -10.57 -5.62
N ALA A 15 1.43 -9.76 -6.59
CA ALA A 15 1.46 -8.32 -6.47
C ALA A 15 0.36 -7.87 -5.50
N VAL A 16 0.74 -7.20 -4.41
CA VAL A 16 -0.22 -6.67 -3.42
C VAL A 16 -0.51 -5.22 -3.78
N MET A 17 -1.79 -4.92 -3.99
CA MET A 17 -2.25 -3.59 -4.37
C MET A 17 -1.80 -2.51 -3.38
N PRO A 18 -1.51 -1.28 -3.86
CA PRO A 18 -0.90 -0.22 -3.06
C PRO A 18 -1.79 0.34 -1.95
N VAL A 19 -3.11 0.14 -2.06
CA VAL A 19 -4.06 0.45 -0.98
C VAL A 19 -4.07 -0.72 0.01
N THR A 20 -2.98 -0.87 0.75
CA THR A 20 -2.84 -1.84 1.82
C THR A 20 -2.05 -1.21 2.96
N SER A 21 -2.56 -1.34 4.19
CA SER A 21 -1.78 -1.01 5.38
C SER A 21 -0.90 -2.17 5.82
N GLU A 22 0.06 -1.90 6.72
CA GLU A 22 0.85 -2.93 7.40
C GLU A 22 -0.05 -3.93 8.13
N GLN A 23 -1.07 -3.44 8.83
CA GLN A 23 -2.00 -4.30 9.58
C GLN A 23 -2.83 -5.17 8.63
N PHE A 24 -3.34 -4.62 7.53
CA PHE A 24 -4.07 -5.43 6.54
C PHE A 24 -3.15 -6.46 5.90
N PHE A 25 -1.92 -6.08 5.56
CA PHE A 25 -0.93 -6.99 4.97
C PHE A 25 -0.65 -8.17 5.89
N THR A 26 -0.33 -7.90 7.16
CA THR A 26 0.07 -8.92 8.14
C THR A 26 -1.10 -9.76 8.65
N GLU A 27 -2.28 -9.17 8.89
CA GLU A 27 -3.42 -9.90 9.48
C GLU A 27 -4.35 -10.53 8.44
N ARG A 28 -4.34 -10.06 7.18
CA ARG A 28 -5.26 -10.54 6.14
C ARG A 28 -4.54 -11.11 4.92
N THR A 29 -3.56 -10.41 4.38
CA THR A 29 -2.88 -10.83 3.14
C THR A 29 -1.98 -12.04 3.39
N LEU A 30 -1.04 -11.95 4.34
CA LEU A 30 -0.10 -13.03 4.63
C LEU A 30 -0.79 -14.34 5.06
N PRO A 31 -1.80 -14.34 5.95
CA PRO A 31 -2.50 -15.58 6.31
C PRO A 31 -3.25 -16.20 5.13
N ALA A 32 -3.80 -15.38 4.23
CA ALA A 32 -4.42 -15.88 3.00
C ALA A 32 -3.39 -16.51 2.06
N VAL A 33 -2.21 -15.90 1.90
CA VAL A 33 -1.09 -16.46 1.13
C VAL A 33 -0.64 -17.79 1.72
N GLN A 34 -0.38 -17.86 3.03
CA GLN A 34 0.01 -19.09 3.72
C GLN A 34 -1.02 -20.21 3.54
N SER A 35 -2.31 -19.87 3.61
CA SER A 35 -3.38 -20.83 3.35
C SER A 35 -3.34 -21.39 1.93
N GLY A 36 -3.04 -20.54 0.93
CA GLY A 36 -2.87 -20.96 -0.47
C GLY A 36 -1.65 -21.84 -0.68
N LEU A 37 -0.50 -21.45 -0.12
CA LEU A 37 0.74 -22.23 -0.19
C LEU A 37 0.57 -23.63 0.42
N GLY A 38 -0.21 -23.75 1.51
CA GLY A 38 -0.52 -25.06 2.11
C GLY A 38 -1.37 -25.99 1.24
N ARG A 39 -1.97 -25.49 0.14
CA ARG A 39 -2.72 -26.28 -0.84
C ARG A 39 -2.02 -26.39 -2.20
N ARG A 40 -0.86 -25.76 -2.34
CA ARG A 40 -0.10 -25.70 -3.61
C ARG A 40 0.35 -27.09 -4.03
N ASP A 41 0.17 -27.41 -5.31
CA ASP A 41 0.71 -28.62 -5.91
C ASP A 41 2.23 -28.44 -6.15
N ALA A 42 3.03 -29.43 -5.79
CA ALA A 42 4.48 -29.42 -5.97
C ALA A 42 4.91 -29.26 -7.44
N ALA A 43 4.04 -29.58 -8.41
CA ALA A 43 4.29 -29.35 -9.83
C ALA A 43 4.26 -27.86 -10.22
N VAL A 44 3.66 -26.99 -9.39
CA VAL A 44 3.63 -25.53 -9.58
C VAL A 44 4.86 -24.87 -8.96
N GLY A 45 5.45 -25.46 -7.93
CA GLY A 45 6.65 -24.96 -7.23
C GLY A 45 6.52 -25.03 -5.71
N THR A 46 7.57 -24.63 -4.99
CA THR A 46 7.60 -24.65 -3.52
C THR A 46 7.07 -23.35 -2.90
N ALA A 47 6.93 -23.33 -1.58
CA ALA A 47 6.52 -22.14 -0.85
C ALA A 47 7.60 -21.04 -0.88
N GLU A 48 8.88 -21.45 -0.92
CA GLU A 48 10.04 -20.56 -0.94
C GLU A 48 10.24 -19.87 -2.30
N GLU A 49 9.73 -20.46 -3.38
CA GLU A 49 9.76 -19.89 -4.73
C GLU A 49 8.67 -18.84 -4.95
N PHE A 50 7.67 -18.76 -4.06
CA PHE A 50 6.56 -17.83 -4.21
C PHE A 50 6.95 -16.39 -3.84
N GLU A 51 6.89 -15.48 -4.81
CA GLU A 51 7.25 -14.08 -4.61
C GLU A 51 6.07 -13.22 -4.16
N ILE A 52 6.25 -12.42 -3.11
CA ILE A 52 5.29 -11.36 -2.73
C ILE A 52 5.91 -10.02 -3.11
N LEU A 53 5.18 -9.23 -3.91
CA LEU A 53 5.58 -7.89 -4.31
C LEU A 53 4.55 -6.87 -3.79
N PRO A 54 4.76 -6.28 -2.60
CA PRO A 54 3.96 -5.17 -2.13
C PRO A 54 4.21 -3.93 -2.98
N GLU A 55 3.15 -3.40 -3.58
CA GLU A 55 3.12 -2.04 -4.09
C GLU A 55 2.85 -1.11 -2.90
N LEU A 56 3.60 -0.02 -2.77
CA LEU A 56 3.57 0.87 -1.62
C LEU A 56 3.27 2.30 -2.08
N ILE A 57 2.24 2.91 -1.49
CA ILE A 57 2.03 4.36 -1.62
C ILE A 57 3.13 5.05 -0.81
N VAL A 58 3.95 5.85 -1.47
CA VAL A 58 5.05 6.56 -0.84
C VAL A 58 4.80 8.07 -0.95
N CYS A 59 4.82 8.76 0.19
CA CYS A 59 4.73 10.21 0.27
C CYS A 59 6.09 10.74 0.76
N VAL A 60 7.03 10.87 -0.18
CA VAL A 60 8.41 11.31 0.07
C VAL A 60 8.62 12.79 -0.26
N GLY A 61 9.36 13.48 0.61
CA GLY A 61 9.83 14.86 0.39
C GLY A 61 11.04 15.21 1.25
N ARG A 62 11.90 16.11 0.78
CA ARG A 62 13.07 16.64 1.50
C ARG A 62 12.75 17.91 2.27
N THR A 63 11.74 18.64 1.82
CA THR A 63 11.25 19.89 2.41
C THR A 63 9.79 19.74 2.81
N SER A 64 9.30 20.67 3.64
CA SER A 64 7.87 20.71 3.99
C SER A 64 6.99 20.90 2.75
N GLU A 65 7.42 21.70 1.76
CA GLU A 65 6.66 21.91 0.53
C GLU A 65 6.55 20.64 -0.32
N GLU A 66 7.66 19.90 -0.48
CA GLU A 66 7.65 18.60 -1.17
C GLU A 66 6.77 17.59 -0.42
N GLN A 67 6.84 17.59 0.92
CA GLN A 67 6.02 16.71 1.76
C GLN A 67 4.53 17.03 1.67
N ASP A 68 4.15 18.32 1.66
CA ASP A 68 2.76 18.76 1.53
C ASP A 68 2.18 18.37 0.17
N ALA A 69 2.96 18.51 -0.91
CA ALA A 69 2.57 18.07 -2.25
C ALA A 69 2.41 16.54 -2.33
N ALA A 70 3.32 15.80 -1.70
CA ALA A 70 3.25 14.34 -1.62
C ALA A 70 2.00 13.88 -0.86
N ASP A 71 1.76 14.44 0.32
CA ASP A 71 0.61 14.12 1.17
C ASP A 71 -0.71 14.43 0.44
N ALA A 72 -0.81 15.59 -0.21
CA ALA A 72 -2.00 15.96 -0.98
C ALA A 72 -2.31 14.97 -2.11
N GLY A 73 -1.30 14.56 -2.89
CA GLY A 73 -1.46 13.57 -3.96
C GLY A 73 -1.85 12.19 -3.42
N CYS A 74 -1.21 11.75 -2.33
CA CYS A 74 -1.53 10.49 -1.66
C CYS A 74 -2.97 10.47 -1.11
N ARG A 75 -3.43 11.57 -0.48
CA ARG A 75 -4.80 11.69 0.03
C ARG A 75 -5.84 11.66 -1.08
N ALA A 76 -5.59 12.35 -2.18
CA ALA A 76 -6.49 12.33 -3.35
C ALA A 76 -6.66 10.90 -3.90
N LEU A 77 -5.54 10.16 -4.04
CA LEU A 77 -5.56 8.76 -4.46
C LEU A 77 -6.34 7.87 -3.49
N LEU A 78 -6.05 7.98 -2.19
CA LEU A 78 -6.71 7.17 -1.16
C LEU A 78 -8.21 7.49 -1.06
N GLY A 79 -8.59 8.77 -1.18
CA GLY A 79 -9.99 9.20 -1.24
C GLY A 79 -10.73 8.60 -2.44
N PHE A 80 -10.09 8.56 -3.62
CA PHE A 80 -10.63 7.86 -4.78
C PHE A 80 -10.87 6.37 -4.50
N TYR A 81 -9.88 5.66 -3.97
CA TYR A 81 -10.02 4.24 -3.65
C TYR A 81 -11.02 3.96 -2.52
N ALA A 82 -11.17 4.88 -1.56
CA ALA A 82 -12.20 4.83 -0.53
C ALA A 82 -13.62 4.81 -1.13
N SER A 83 -13.83 5.38 -2.32
CA SER A 83 -15.14 5.31 -2.99
C SER A 83 -15.47 3.91 -3.53
N THR A 84 -14.47 3.04 -3.69
CA THR A 84 -14.62 1.70 -4.28
C THR A 84 -14.91 0.65 -3.19
N PRO A 85 -16.06 -0.04 -3.21
CA PRO A 85 -16.47 -0.96 -2.14
C PRO A 85 -15.47 -2.07 -1.80
N ALA A 86 -14.67 -2.51 -2.77
CA ALA A 86 -13.68 -3.57 -2.59
C ALA A 86 -12.57 -3.21 -1.58
N TYR A 87 -12.27 -1.92 -1.39
CA TYR A 87 -11.22 -1.45 -0.47
C TYR A 87 -11.72 -1.17 0.95
N LYS A 88 -13.04 -1.22 1.20
CA LYS A 88 -13.63 -1.03 2.54
C LYS A 88 -12.88 -1.83 3.64
N PRO A 89 -12.52 -3.10 3.44
CA PRO A 89 -11.87 -3.89 4.49
C PRO A 89 -10.50 -3.35 4.91
N VAL A 90 -9.78 -2.66 4.03
CA VAL A 90 -8.48 -2.03 4.34
C VAL A 90 -8.69 -0.83 5.25
N PHE A 91 -9.69 0.01 4.98
CA PHE A 91 -10.02 1.12 5.87
C PHE A 91 -10.65 0.63 7.18
N GLU A 92 -11.39 -0.48 7.15
CA GLU A 92 -12.08 -1.03 8.31
C GLU A 92 -11.12 -1.58 9.37
N ILE A 93 -10.02 -2.23 8.95
CA ILE A 93 -9.01 -2.71 9.91
C ILE A 93 -8.30 -1.54 10.63
N GLU A 94 -8.15 -0.40 9.95
CA GLU A 94 -7.65 0.86 10.52
C GLU A 94 -8.72 1.67 11.28
N GLY A 95 -9.91 1.10 11.52
CA GLY A 95 -11.01 1.80 12.21
C GLY A 95 -11.72 2.88 11.39
N LYS A 96 -11.34 3.09 10.12
CA LYS A 96 -11.89 4.10 9.20
C LYS A 96 -12.89 3.54 8.18
N GLY A 97 -13.43 2.34 8.39
CA GLY A 97 -14.36 1.70 7.44
C GLY A 97 -15.64 2.50 7.11
N HIS A 98 -15.98 3.49 7.94
CA HIS A 98 -17.12 4.40 7.76
C HIS A 98 -16.92 5.42 6.63
N ILE A 99 -15.68 5.66 6.16
CA ILE A 99 -15.42 6.63 5.09
C ILE A 99 -15.91 6.14 3.72
N GLN A 100 -15.99 4.82 3.50
CA GLN A 100 -16.38 4.24 2.22
C GLN A 100 -17.77 4.70 1.73
N PRO A 101 -18.85 4.62 2.53
CA PRO A 101 -20.16 5.11 2.10
C PRO A 101 -20.17 6.63 1.86
N LEU A 102 -19.39 7.42 2.60
CA LEU A 102 -19.25 8.86 2.41
C LEU A 102 -18.57 9.18 1.08
N ALA A 103 -17.41 8.56 0.83
CA ALA A 103 -16.66 8.67 -0.43
C ALA A 103 -17.52 8.27 -1.64
N ARG A 104 -18.35 7.22 -1.51
CA ARG A 104 -19.29 6.80 -2.56
C ARG A 104 -20.41 7.83 -2.81
N SER A 105 -20.85 8.59 -1.80
CA SER A 105 -21.80 9.68 -2.02
C SER A 105 -21.15 10.83 -2.77
N LEU A 106 -19.97 11.25 -2.32
CA LEU A 106 -19.21 12.34 -2.93
C LEU A 106 -18.92 12.09 -4.41
N THR A 107 -18.49 10.88 -4.79
CA THR A 107 -18.27 10.54 -6.21
C THR A 107 -19.55 10.57 -7.04
N ARG A 108 -20.68 10.14 -6.49
CA ARG A 108 -21.99 10.23 -7.18
C ARG A 108 -22.46 11.67 -7.37
N GLU A 109 -22.08 12.56 -6.45
CA GLU A 109 -22.37 14.00 -6.51
C GLU A 109 -21.36 14.76 -7.38
N GLY A 110 -20.32 14.09 -7.91
CA GLY A 110 -19.25 14.73 -8.68
C GLY A 110 -18.27 15.54 -7.84
N ARG A 111 -18.30 15.38 -6.52
CA ARG A 111 -17.49 16.10 -5.53
C ARG A 111 -16.15 15.39 -5.30
N TRP A 112 -15.33 15.33 -6.34
CA TRP A 112 -14.06 14.59 -6.32
C TRP A 112 -13.01 15.25 -5.42
N GLU A 113 -12.99 16.59 -5.36
CA GLU A 113 -12.03 17.36 -4.58
C GLU A 113 -12.17 17.10 -3.06
N ASP A 114 -13.39 16.82 -2.61
CA ASP A 114 -13.70 16.58 -1.19
C ASP A 114 -13.29 15.18 -0.70
N LEU A 115 -12.89 14.28 -1.61
CA LEU A 115 -12.49 12.91 -1.24
C LEU A 115 -11.21 12.89 -0.40
N ALA A 116 -10.29 13.81 -0.67
CA ALA A 116 -9.04 13.90 0.06
C ALA A 116 -9.24 14.27 1.54
N GLU A 117 -10.30 15.02 1.85
CA GLU A 117 -10.64 15.45 3.22
C GLU A 117 -11.07 14.28 4.12
N LEU A 118 -11.47 13.15 3.53
CA LEU A 118 -11.78 11.92 4.28
C LEU A 118 -10.54 11.18 4.79
N ILE A 119 -9.35 11.58 4.32
CA ILE A 119 -8.08 10.91 4.63
C ILE A 119 -7.30 11.78 5.61
N ASP A 120 -7.47 11.52 6.90
CA ASP A 120 -6.69 12.16 7.95
C ASP A 120 -5.23 11.67 8.02
N ASP A 121 -4.42 12.31 8.86
CA ASP A 121 -2.99 12.00 9.00
C ASP A 121 -2.75 10.59 9.53
N GLU A 122 -3.61 10.13 10.44
CA GLU A 122 -3.53 8.78 11.01
C GLU A 122 -3.73 7.73 9.91
N LEU A 123 -4.79 7.87 9.10
CA LEU A 123 -5.06 6.94 8.01
C LEU A 123 -4.00 7.01 6.91
N LEU A 124 -3.53 8.21 6.57
CA LEU A 124 -2.42 8.35 5.62
C LEU A 124 -1.18 7.62 6.12
N HIS A 125 -0.82 7.78 7.39
CA HIS A 125 0.36 7.12 7.97
C HIS A 125 0.22 5.59 8.06
N ALA A 126 -1.01 5.10 8.30
CA ALA A 126 -1.30 3.67 8.35
C ALA A 126 -1.11 2.97 7.00
N ILE A 127 -1.53 3.61 5.90
CA ILE A 127 -1.47 3.03 4.56
C ILE A 127 -0.18 3.41 3.83
N ALA A 128 0.16 4.69 3.77
CA ALA A 128 1.33 5.16 3.05
C ALA A 128 2.61 5.09 3.91
N VAL A 129 3.75 5.04 3.23
CA VAL A 129 5.06 5.29 3.82
C VAL A 129 5.41 6.75 3.58
N ARG A 130 5.74 7.50 4.64
CA ARG A 130 5.83 8.97 4.60
C ARG A 130 7.11 9.49 5.21
N GLY A 131 7.75 10.48 4.59
CA GLY A 131 8.84 11.26 5.18
C GLY A 131 9.99 11.55 4.22
N THR A 132 11.16 11.84 4.77
CA THR A 132 12.41 11.94 4.01
C THR A 132 12.80 10.60 3.37
N PRO A 133 13.68 10.58 2.35
CA PRO A 133 14.13 9.32 1.74
C PRO A 133 14.63 8.28 2.75
N GLN A 134 15.36 8.71 3.78
CA GLN A 134 15.85 7.84 4.85
C GLN A 134 14.70 7.27 5.70
N GLU A 135 13.74 8.10 6.09
CA GLU A 135 12.58 7.68 6.88
C GLU A 135 11.66 6.73 6.09
N VAL A 136 11.53 6.95 4.78
CA VAL A 136 10.80 6.07 3.87
C VAL A 136 11.47 4.71 3.80
N ALA A 137 12.79 4.66 3.55
CA ALA A 137 13.54 3.41 3.52
C ALA A 137 13.43 2.64 4.84
N ALA A 138 13.59 3.32 5.97
CA ALA A 138 13.48 2.71 7.29
C ALA A 138 12.09 2.12 7.55
N GLN A 139 11.03 2.82 7.13
CA GLN A 139 9.66 2.31 7.25
C GLN A 139 9.39 1.13 6.33
N ILE A 140 9.88 1.14 5.09
CA ILE A 140 9.76 0.01 4.16
C ILE A 140 10.44 -1.22 4.77
N ALA A 141 11.67 -1.07 5.25
CA ALA A 141 12.40 -2.15 5.89
C ALA A 141 11.66 -2.70 7.11
N ARG A 142 11.19 -1.81 8.01
CA ARG A 142 10.43 -2.18 9.21
C ARG A 142 9.17 -2.99 8.88
N ARG A 143 8.42 -2.55 7.87
CA ARG A 143 7.09 -3.09 7.54
C ARG A 143 7.16 -4.37 6.70
N TYR A 144 8.16 -4.51 5.82
CA TYR A 144 8.10 -5.51 4.74
C TYR A 144 9.35 -6.40 4.59
N ALA A 145 10.54 -6.02 5.09
CA ALA A 145 11.77 -6.78 4.84
C ALA A 145 11.76 -8.20 5.43
N ALA A 146 10.96 -8.45 6.47
CA ALA A 146 10.77 -9.79 7.04
C ALA A 146 9.95 -10.73 6.13
N HIS A 147 9.29 -10.19 5.10
CA HIS A 147 8.30 -10.91 4.29
C HIS A 147 8.64 -10.94 2.79
N THR A 148 9.45 -9.98 2.32
CA THR A 148 9.85 -9.89 0.91
C THR A 148 11.17 -9.17 0.76
N GLY A 149 11.93 -9.53 -0.28
CA GLY A 149 13.13 -8.81 -0.72
C GLY A 149 12.86 -7.74 -1.78
N ARG A 150 11.60 -7.54 -2.20
CA ARG A 150 11.24 -6.63 -3.29
C ARG A 150 9.97 -5.86 -2.97
N VAL A 151 9.95 -4.58 -3.29
CA VAL A 151 8.77 -3.71 -3.21
C VAL A 151 8.64 -2.91 -4.49
N ALA A 152 7.43 -2.45 -4.78
CA ALA A 152 7.16 -1.49 -5.85
C ALA A 152 6.74 -0.15 -5.23
N ILE A 153 7.30 0.95 -5.71
CA ILE A 153 7.03 2.29 -5.20
C ILE A 153 5.99 2.97 -6.10
N TYR A 154 4.93 3.49 -5.48
CA TYR A 154 3.87 4.22 -6.15
C TYR A 154 3.74 5.64 -5.59
N THR A 155 4.01 6.63 -6.44
CA THR A 155 3.99 8.06 -6.10
C THR A 155 2.97 8.78 -7.01
N PRO A 156 1.73 9.03 -6.55
CA PRO A 156 0.65 9.58 -7.38
C PRO A 156 0.75 11.11 -7.57
N TYR A 157 1.95 11.68 -7.54
CA TYR A 157 2.22 13.12 -7.60
C TYR A 157 3.53 13.40 -8.35
N GLY A 158 3.78 14.66 -8.69
CA GLY A 158 5.02 15.07 -9.33
C GLY A 158 6.19 14.97 -8.36
N LEU A 159 7.11 14.03 -8.61
CA LEU A 159 8.36 13.93 -7.85
C LEU A 159 9.35 14.98 -8.31
N ALA A 160 10.06 15.58 -7.35
CA ALA A 160 11.22 16.41 -7.64
C ALA A 160 12.38 15.56 -8.19
N ASP A 161 13.23 16.17 -9.01
CA ASP A 161 14.38 15.51 -9.62
C ASP A 161 15.30 14.88 -8.55
N GLY A 162 15.77 13.67 -8.83
CA GLY A 162 16.66 12.88 -7.96
C GLY A 162 15.97 12.22 -6.75
N LEU A 163 14.74 12.60 -6.40
CA LEU A 163 14.12 12.14 -5.15
C LEU A 163 13.88 10.62 -5.11
N LEU A 164 13.49 10.03 -6.24
CA LEU A 164 13.32 8.58 -6.34
C LEU A 164 14.65 7.82 -6.24
N GLU A 165 15.72 8.36 -6.83
CA GLU A 165 17.07 7.81 -6.76
C GLU A 165 17.55 7.80 -5.30
N GLU A 166 17.37 8.90 -4.58
CA GLU A 166 17.68 8.98 -3.15
C GLU A 166 16.92 7.92 -2.33
N VAL A 167 15.63 7.69 -2.59
CA VAL A 167 14.86 6.64 -1.90
C VAL A 167 15.43 5.26 -2.18
N ILE A 168 15.75 4.96 -3.45
CA ILE A 168 16.32 3.67 -3.85
C ILE A 168 17.68 3.44 -3.19
N ASP A 169 18.54 4.45 -3.17
CA ASP A 169 19.85 4.40 -2.51
C ASP A 169 19.71 4.13 -1.00
N GLN A 170 18.76 4.80 -0.34
CA GLN A 170 18.50 4.58 1.08
C GLN A 170 17.96 3.17 1.37
N ILE A 171 17.11 2.61 0.49
CA ILE A 171 16.61 1.24 0.64
C ILE A 171 17.75 0.23 0.51
N HIS A 172 18.65 0.40 -0.46
CA HIS A 172 19.78 -0.51 -0.66
C HIS A 172 20.89 -0.39 0.40
N ALA A 173 20.90 0.69 1.18
CA ALA A 173 21.87 0.90 2.25
C ALA A 173 21.49 0.23 3.59
N ILE A 174 20.28 -0.34 3.70
CA ILE A 174 19.76 -1.05 4.89
C ILE A 174 19.95 -2.56 4.72
#